data_AF-A0A9D5KGB0-F1
#
_entry.id   AF-A0A9D5KGB0-F1
#
_cell.length_a   1.000
_cell.length_b   1.000
_cell.length_c   1.000
_cell.angle_alpha   90.00
_cell.angle_beta   90.00
_cell.angle_gamma   90.00
#
_symmetry.space_group_name_H-M   'P 1'
#
loop_
_entity.id
_entity.type
_entity.pdbx_description
1 polymer ?
#
loop_
_entity_poly.entity_id
_entity_poly.type
_entity_poly.pdbx_seq_one_letter_code
_entity_poly.pdbx_strand_id
1 'polypeptide(L)'
;MTLLTGMSRLLLTGYVLAFVFLNLLAYLISSFYQKKFDQPSPRTGFILAVALAVLYIACLFLGSGAPRGWRVVQMLVLFGSAIASASSAMALYYTMKRVRK
;
A
#
# COMPACT_ATOMS: atom_id res chain seq x y z
N MET A 1 -4.35 -22.53 -19.55
CA MET A 1 -3.48 -22.22 -18.37
C MET A 1 -2.96 -20.79 -18.39
N THR A 2 -2.68 -20.20 -19.57
CA THR A 2 -2.23 -18.80 -19.75
C THR A 2 -3.28 -17.73 -19.43
N LEU A 3 -4.56 -18.01 -19.66
CA LEU A 3 -5.65 -17.06 -19.43
C LEU A 3 -5.87 -16.79 -17.92
N LEU A 4 -5.76 -17.84 -17.10
CA LEU A 4 -5.95 -17.78 -15.64
C LEU A 4 -4.77 -17.08 -14.93
N THR A 5 -3.54 -17.25 -15.44
CA THR A 5 -2.38 -16.47 -15.01
C THR A 5 -2.43 -15.02 -15.47
N GLY A 6 -2.99 -14.74 -16.65
CA GLY A 6 -3.25 -13.37 -17.11
C GLY A 6 -4.26 -12.63 -16.22
N MET A 7 -5.40 -13.26 -15.92
CA MET A 7 -6.42 -12.66 -15.04
C MET A 7 -5.92 -12.44 -13.62
N SER A 8 -5.18 -13.40 -13.04
CA SER A 8 -4.63 -13.24 -11.69
C SER A 8 -3.59 -12.12 -11.61
N ARG A 9 -2.76 -11.91 -12.64
CA ARG A 9 -1.86 -10.75 -12.71
C ARG A 9 -2.63 -9.43 -12.78
N LEU A 10 -3.66 -9.36 -13.61
CA LEU A 10 -4.45 -8.14 -13.80
C LEU A 10 -5.16 -7.71 -12.50
N LEU A 11 -5.76 -8.68 -11.79
CA LEU A 11 -6.38 -8.44 -10.49
C LEU A 11 -5.36 -7.98 -9.44
N LEU A 12 -4.16 -8.57 -9.43
CA LEU A 12 -3.13 -8.23 -8.45
C LEU A 12 -2.51 -6.85 -8.73
N THR A 13 -2.34 -6.49 -10.00
CA THR A 13 -1.93 -5.13 -10.39
C THR A 13 -2.99 -4.10 -9.98
N GLY A 14 -4.27 -4.38 -10.25
CA GLY A 14 -5.37 -3.52 -9.82
C GLY A 14 -5.45 -3.37 -8.30
N TYR A 15 -5.20 -4.45 -7.56
CA TYR A 15 -5.12 -4.45 -6.10
C TYR A 15 -4.00 -3.54 -5.59
N VAL A 16 -2.78 -3.67 -6.13
CA VAL A 16 -1.63 -2.84 -5.72
C VAL A 16 -1.88 -1.36 -6.02
N LEU A 17 -2.46 -1.04 -7.19
CA LEU A 17 -2.83 0.33 -7.54
C LEU A 17 -3.86 0.92 -6.56
N ALA A 18 -4.94 0.19 -6.28
CA ALA A 18 -5.95 0.62 -5.32
C ALA A 18 -5.37 0.82 -3.91
N PHE A 19 -4.49 -0.10 -3.48
CA PHE A 19 -3.81 -0.04 -2.19
C PHE A 19 -2.91 1.20 -2.05
N VAL A 20 -2.09 1.51 -3.06
CA VAL A 20 -1.27 2.73 -3.08
C VAL A 20 -2.15 3.97 -3.06
N PHE A 21 -3.23 3.98 -3.86
CA PHE A 21 -4.15 5.11 -3.93
C PHE A 21 -4.85 5.39 -2.60
N LEU A 22 -5.32 4.36 -1.89
CA LEU A 22 -5.94 4.51 -0.56
C LEU A 22 -4.94 5.04 0.48
N ASN A 23 -3.69 4.57 0.46
CA ASN A 23 -2.66 5.08 1.36
C ASN A 23 -2.25 6.52 1.00
N LEU A 24 -2.26 6.88 -0.29
CA LEU A 24 -2.04 8.25 -0.74
C LEU A 24 -3.16 9.18 -0.23
N LEU A 25 -4.42 8.77 -0.33
CA LEU A 25 -5.54 9.54 0.22
C LEU A 25 -5.43 9.72 1.73
N ALA A 26 -5.13 8.65 2.48
CA ALA A 26 -4.93 8.73 3.93
C ALA A 26 -3.78 9.68 4.30
N TYR A 27 -2.69 9.63 3.53
CA TYR A 27 -1.56 10.53 3.69
C TYR A 27 -1.92 11.99 3.40
N LEU A 28 -2.63 12.26 2.30
CA LEU A 28 -3.09 13.61 1.94
C LEU A 28 -4.00 14.17 3.02
N ILE A 29 -4.99 13.41 3.48
CA ILE A 29 -5.90 13.83 4.56
C ILE A 29 -5.08 14.18 5.81
N SER A 30 -4.18 13.29 6.23
CA SER A 30 -3.36 13.54 7.42
C SER A 30 -2.40 14.73 7.24
N SER A 31 -1.87 14.96 6.03
CA SER A 31 -1.02 16.10 5.70
C SER A 31 -1.79 17.43 5.72
N PHE A 32 -3.04 17.46 5.23
CA PHE A 32 -3.93 18.62 5.36
C PHE A 32 -4.17 18.99 6.82
N TYR A 33 -4.39 17.99 7.68
CA TYR A 33 -4.58 18.21 9.11
C TYR A 33 -3.27 18.53 9.86
N GLN A 34 -2.13 18.01 9.43
CA GLN A 34 -0.82 18.40 9.97
C GLN A 34 -0.64 19.92 9.86
N LYS A 35 -0.92 20.51 8.70
CA LYS A 35 -0.75 21.96 8.49
C LYS A 35 -1.66 22.82 9.39
N LYS A 36 -2.75 22.23 9.89
CA LYS A 36 -3.72 22.88 10.78
C LYS A 36 -3.42 22.66 12.27
N PHE A 37 -2.73 21.57 12.64
CA PHE A 37 -2.56 21.15 14.05
C PHE A 37 -1.11 20.88 14.47
N ASP A 38 -0.13 21.20 13.61
CA ASP A 38 1.32 21.09 13.83
C ASP A 38 1.79 19.69 14.31
N GLN A 39 1.24 18.64 13.70
CA GLN A 39 1.52 17.24 14.09
C GLN A 39 2.44 16.54 13.10
N PRO A 40 3.27 15.58 13.54
CA PRO A 40 4.06 14.76 12.62
C PRO A 40 3.14 13.90 11.75
N SER A 41 3.22 14.09 10.42
CA SER A 41 2.42 13.28 9.48
C SER A 41 2.80 11.80 9.54
N PRO A 42 1.84 10.87 9.43
CA PRO A 42 2.08 9.44 9.35
C PRO A 42 2.61 9.06 7.96
N ARG A 43 3.86 9.42 7.68
CA ARG A 43 4.55 9.10 6.42
C ARG A 43 4.79 7.59 6.30
N THR A 44 4.86 6.88 7.42
CA THR A 44 5.30 5.49 7.49
C THR A 44 4.40 4.55 6.69
N GLY A 45 3.08 4.67 6.80
CA GLY A 45 2.13 3.83 6.06
C GLY A 45 2.19 4.06 4.55
N PHE A 46 2.33 5.31 4.12
CA PHE A 46 2.49 5.65 2.71
C PHE A 46 3.83 5.20 2.13
N ILE A 47 4.94 5.41 2.86
CA ILE A 47 6.26 4.95 2.44
C ILE A 47 6.29 3.42 2.31
N LEU A 48 5.70 2.69 3.26
CA LEU A 48 5.54 1.24 3.19
C LEU A 48 4.72 0.82 1.96
N ALA A 49 3.61 1.52 1.68
CA ALA A 49 2.77 1.22 0.53
C ALA A 49 3.51 1.42 -0.80
N VAL A 50 4.26 2.52 -0.93
CA VAL A 50 5.09 2.80 -2.11
C VAL A 50 6.22 1.79 -2.25
N ALA A 51 6.92 1.44 -1.16
CA ALA A 51 8.00 0.45 -1.18
C ALA A 51 7.51 -0.92 -1.66
N LEU A 52 6.34 -1.37 -1.18
CA LEU A 52 5.71 -2.62 -1.61
C LEU A 52 5.29 -2.58 -3.08
N ALA A 53 4.78 -1.44 -3.56
CA ALA A 53 4.41 -1.27 -4.96
C ALA A 53 5.64 -1.29 -5.88
N VAL A 54 6.73 -0.64 -5.50
CA VAL A 54 7.99 -0.68 -6.24
C VAL A 54 8.56 -2.09 -6.27
N LEU A 55 8.53 -2.81 -5.15
CA LEU A 55 8.99 -4.20 -5.07
C LEU A 55 8.14 -5.13 -5.94
N TYR A 56 6.83 -4.93 -5.95
CA TYR A 56 5.91 -5.66 -6.83
C TYR A 56 6.21 -5.42 -8.32
N ILE A 57 6.40 -4.15 -8.72
CA ILE A 57 6.74 -3.78 -10.10
C ILE A 57 8.11 -4.37 -10.49
N ALA A 58 9.12 -4.25 -9.62
CA ALA A 58 10.44 -4.83 -9.86
C ALA A 58 10.35 -6.35 -10.10
N CYS A 59 9.55 -7.07 -9.31
CA CYS A 59 9.33 -8.50 -9.51
C CYS A 59 8.54 -8.85 -10.78
N LEU A 60 7.64 -7.99 -11.25
CA LEU A 60 6.98 -8.18 -12.56
C LEU A 60 7.98 -8.10 -13.72
N PHE A 61 8.96 -7.19 -13.66
CA PHE A 61 9.96 -6.99 -14.71
C PHE A 61 11.15 -7.96 -14.62
N LEU A 62 11.58 -8.33 -13.42
CA LEU A 62 12.73 -9.23 -13.18
C LEU A 62 12.35 -10.72 -13.12
N GLY A 63 11.08 -11.04 -12.83
CA GLY A 63 10.65 -12.38 -12.38
C GLY A 63 9.97 -13.26 -13.43
N SER A 64 10.17 -13.02 -14.74
CA SER A 64 9.46 -13.75 -15.81
C SER A 64 9.77 -15.27 -15.89
N GLY A 65 10.73 -15.79 -15.10
CA GLY A 65 11.18 -17.19 -15.21
C GLY A 65 10.86 -18.16 -14.06
N ALA A 66 10.55 -17.71 -12.83
CA ALA A 66 10.52 -18.60 -11.65
C ALA A 66 9.19 -18.59 -10.85
N PRO A 67 8.37 -19.67 -10.91
CA PRO A 67 7.06 -19.72 -10.25
C PRO A 67 7.10 -19.66 -8.71
N ARG A 68 8.24 -19.98 -8.08
CA ARG A 68 8.41 -19.89 -6.61
C ARG A 68 8.60 -18.45 -6.13
N GLY A 69 9.35 -17.62 -6.86
CA GLY A 69 9.58 -16.23 -6.50
C GLY A 69 8.29 -15.40 -6.53
N TRP A 70 7.41 -15.70 -7.49
CA TRP A 70 6.14 -15.00 -7.63
C TRP A 70 5.19 -15.17 -6.42
N ARG A 71 5.11 -16.39 -5.85
CA ARG A 71 4.26 -16.64 -4.66
C ARG A 71 4.75 -15.88 -3.43
N VAL A 72 6.06 -15.78 -3.24
CA VAL A 72 6.66 -15.05 -2.11
C VAL A 72 6.31 -13.56 -2.21
N VAL A 73 6.38 -12.99 -3.40
CA VAL A 73 6.01 -11.59 -3.66
C VAL A 73 4.52 -11.36 -3.39
N GLN A 74 3.65 -12.28 -3.82
CA GLN A 74 2.21 -12.19 -3.53
C GLN A 74 1.93 -12.18 -2.02
N MET A 75 2.60 -13.04 -1.25
CA MET A 75 2.49 -13.06 0.20
C MET A 75 3.00 -11.75 0.83
N LEU A 76 4.17 -11.27 0.41
CA LEU A 76 4.73 -10.01 0.91
C LEU A 76 3.82 -8.81 0.61
N VAL A 77 3.23 -8.77 -0.59
CA VAL A 77 2.27 -7.72 -0.97
C VAL A 77 1.01 -7.80 -0.10
N LEU A 78 0.47 -8.99 0.13
CA LEU A 78 -0.74 -9.19 0.96
C LEU A 78 -0.52 -8.83 2.43
N PHE A 79 0.57 -9.30 3.04
CA PHE A 79 0.86 -9.00 4.45
C PHE A 79 1.32 -7.55 4.62
N GLY A 80 2.19 -7.08 3.73
CA GLY A 80 2.68 -5.72 3.74
C GLY A 80 1.57 -4.70 3.54
N SER A 81 0.61 -4.99 2.65
CA SER A 81 -0.54 -4.10 2.43
C SER A 81 -1.44 -4.02 3.66
N ALA A 82 -1.70 -5.15 4.33
CA ALA A 82 -2.47 -5.18 5.56
C ALA A 82 -1.82 -4.32 6.67
N ILE A 83 -0.51 -4.45 6.87
CA ILE A 83 0.25 -3.68 7.87
C ILE A 83 0.23 -2.19 7.53
N ALA A 84 0.52 -1.84 6.28
CA ALA A 84 0.51 -0.44 5.82
C ALA A 84 -0.88 0.18 5.99
N SER A 85 -1.94 -0.50 5.56
CA SER A 85 -3.32 -0.03 5.72
C SER A 85 -3.71 0.12 7.19
N ALA A 86 -3.34 -0.81 8.07
CA ALA A 86 -3.58 -0.69 9.51
C ALA A 86 -2.86 0.52 10.10
N SER A 87 -1.61 0.76 9.71
CA SER A 87 -0.83 1.91 10.17
C SER A 87 -1.42 3.25 9.71
N SER A 88 -1.87 3.34 8.46
CA SER A 88 -2.52 4.52 7.89
C SER A 88 -3.88 4.77 8.54
N ALA A 89 -4.68 3.72 8.78
CA ALA A 89 -5.97 3.82 9.45
C ALA A 89 -5.82 4.26 10.91
N MET A 90 -4.84 3.72 11.64
CA MET A 90 -4.56 4.08 13.01
C MET A 90 -4.14 5.55 13.11
N ALA A 91 -3.28 6.00 12.20
CA ALA A 91 -2.88 7.40 12.15
C ALA A 91 -4.06 8.34 11.84
N LEU A 92 -4.89 7.99 10.86
CA LEU A 92 -6.10 8.75 10.53
C LEU A 92 -7.05 8.84 11.73
N TYR A 93 -7.24 7.74 12.45
CA TYR A 93 -8.06 7.70 13.67
C TYR A 93 -7.53 8.67 14.74
N TYR A 94 -6.21 8.68 15.01
CA TYR A 94 -5.63 9.61 15.97
C TYR A 94 -5.74 11.07 15.51
N THR A 95 -5.55 11.35 14.22
CA THR A 95 -5.76 12.69 13.65
C THR A 95 -7.22 13.13 13.88
N MET A 96 -8.20 12.31 13.52
CA MET A 96 -9.63 12.63 13.69
C MET A 96 -10.04 12.76 15.16
N LYS A 97 -9.55 11.88 16.05
CA LYS A 97 -9.83 11.95 17.49
C LYS A 97 -9.37 13.27 18.11
N ARG A 98 -8.25 13.84 17.64
CA ARG A 98 -7.76 15.15 18.11
C ARG A 98 -8.53 16.32 17.51
N VAL A 99 -8.93 16.26 16.24
CA VAL A 99 -9.76 17.30 15.60
C VAL A 99 -11.12 17.48 16.29
N ARG A 100 -11.65 16.41 16.89
CA ARG A 100 -12.95 16.41 17.57
C ARG A 100 -12.90 16.94 19.01
N LYS A 101 -11.71 17.22 19.54
CA LYS A 101 -11.49 17.90 20.84
C LYS A 101 -11.17 19.36 20.59
#